data_AF-A0AAD2YY79-F1
#
_entry.id   AF-A0AAD2YY79-F1
#
_cell.length_a   1.000
_cell.length_b   1.000
_cell.length_c   1.000
_cell.angle_alpha   90.00
_cell.angle_beta   90.00
_cell.angle_gamma   90.00
#
_symmetry.space_group_name_H-M   'P 1'
#
loop_
_entity.id
_entity.type
_entity.pdbx_description
1 polymer ?
#
loop_
_entity_poly.entity_id
_entity_poly.type
_entity_poly.pdbx_seq_one_letter_code
_entity_poly.pdbx_strand_id
1 'polypeptide(L)'
;YQRSKKHGVFRVLPVKGASVYGKPVITMPKTRNQRGVYLCEVGTDTAKEILYARMKADPTPADEATSYAIRFPDDPEIFSQTEAQQLVAEELVEKWEKGKMRLLWDNKKRRNEALDCLVYAYAALRVSVQRWQLDLAVLAKSREEETTRPTLKELAAKLSGGVNGYSR
;
A
#
# COMPACT_ATOMS: atom_id res chain seq x y z
N TYR A 1 15.52 14.18 2.93
CA TYR A 1 15.41 14.56 4.37
C TYR A 1 14.86 15.97 4.56
N GLN A 2 15.17 16.94 3.70
CA GLN A 2 14.63 18.31 3.78
C GLN A 2 13.09 18.36 3.78
N ARG A 3 12.42 17.56 2.93
CA ARG A 3 10.94 17.45 2.93
C ARG A 3 10.36 17.02 4.29
N SER A 4 10.99 16.03 4.94
CA SER A 4 10.60 15.57 6.28
C SER A 4 10.68 16.71 7.31
N LYS A 5 11.75 17.50 7.28
CA LYS A 5 11.89 18.65 8.16
C LYS A 5 10.88 19.77 7.85
N LYS A 6 10.61 20.02 6.57
CA LYS A 6 9.68 21.07 6.12
C LYS A 6 8.23 20.77 6.49
N HIS A 7 7.77 19.54 6.26
CA HIS A 7 6.37 19.16 6.44
C HIS A 7 6.07 18.52 7.79
N GLY A 8 7.10 18.17 8.57
CA GLY A 8 6.98 17.52 9.86
C GLY A 8 7.55 16.10 9.84
N VAL A 9 8.36 15.79 10.84
CA VAL A 9 9.15 14.54 10.91
C VAL A 9 8.31 13.27 11.04
N PHE A 10 7.01 13.40 11.35
CA PHE A 10 6.04 12.31 11.37
C PHE A 10 5.04 12.37 10.21
N ARG A 11 5.02 13.46 9.41
CA ARG A 11 4.16 13.58 8.23
C ARG A 11 4.83 13.04 6.98
N VAL A 12 6.14 13.23 6.86
CA VAL A 12 6.93 12.71 5.73
C VAL A 12 8.11 11.93 6.30
N LEU A 13 8.05 10.61 6.20
CA LEU A 13 9.10 9.71 6.66
C LEU A 13 10.08 9.40 5.53
N PRO A 14 11.38 9.72 5.69
CA PRO A 14 12.38 9.24 4.75
C PRO A 14 12.62 7.73 4.95
N VAL A 15 12.68 7.00 3.85
CA VAL A 15 12.93 5.55 3.83
C VAL A 15 14.24 5.24 3.11
N LYS A 16 14.83 4.09 3.43
CA LYS A 16 15.86 3.41 2.62
C LYS A 16 15.61 1.91 2.65
N GLY A 17 16.07 1.20 1.62
CA GLY A 17 16.09 -0.27 1.64
C GLY A 17 17.06 -0.80 2.71
N ALA A 18 16.68 -1.89 3.36
CA ALA A 18 17.55 -2.62 4.26
C ALA A 18 18.72 -3.25 3.49
N SER A 19 19.93 -3.19 4.06
CA SER A 19 21.13 -3.80 3.44
C SER A 19 21.30 -5.28 3.82
N VAL A 20 20.40 -5.83 4.63
CA VAL A 20 20.45 -7.19 5.16
C VAL A 20 19.10 -7.85 4.95
N TYR A 21 19.13 -9.10 4.49
CA TYR A 21 17.96 -9.94 4.29
C TYR A 21 17.25 -10.27 5.62
N GLY A 22 15.93 -10.48 5.57
CA GLY A 22 15.11 -10.90 6.70
C GLY A 22 14.79 -9.78 7.69
N LYS A 23 14.97 -8.52 7.29
CA LYS A 23 14.54 -7.37 8.10
C LYS A 23 13.01 -7.24 8.03
N PRO A 24 12.35 -6.77 9.11
CA PRO A 24 10.92 -6.49 9.05
C PRO A 24 10.57 -5.56 7.89
N VAL A 25 9.36 -5.70 7.33
CA VAL A 25 8.84 -4.89 6.20
C VAL A 25 9.16 -3.41 6.37
N ILE A 26 8.98 -2.87 7.56
CA ILE A 26 9.46 -1.53 7.91
C ILE A 26 9.94 -1.51 9.36
N THR A 27 11.05 -0.81 9.58
CA THR A 27 11.60 -0.52 10.90
C THR A 27 11.75 0.99 11.05
N MET A 28 11.02 1.57 12.01
CA MET A 28 11.15 2.97 12.37
C MET A 28 12.07 3.12 13.59
N PRO A 29 13.16 3.92 13.52
CA PRO A 29 14.04 4.10 14.66
C PRO A 29 13.36 4.87 15.80
N LYS A 30 13.74 4.58 17.05
CA LYS A 30 13.23 5.29 18.24
C LYS A 30 13.77 6.72 18.33
N THR A 31 15.01 6.93 17.86
CA THR A 31 15.71 8.21 17.92
C THR A 31 15.91 8.79 16.53
N ARG A 32 16.07 10.11 16.47
CA ARG A 32 16.38 10.82 15.23
C ARG A 32 17.85 10.61 14.88
N ASN A 33 18.17 10.56 13.60
CA ASN A 33 19.56 10.57 13.14
C ASN A 33 20.20 11.96 13.33
N GLN A 34 21.50 12.07 13.03
CA GLN A 34 22.25 13.35 13.07
C GLN A 34 21.61 14.46 12.21
N ARG A 35 20.80 14.09 11.21
CA ARG A 35 20.11 15.03 10.31
C ARG A 35 18.70 15.39 10.81
N GLY A 36 18.32 14.99 12.02
CA GLY A 36 17.10 15.36 12.72
C GLY A 36 15.84 14.63 12.24
N VAL A 37 15.96 13.50 11.54
CA VAL A 37 14.83 12.74 10.99
C VAL A 37 14.83 11.28 11.46
N TYR A 38 13.65 10.65 11.44
CA TYR A 38 13.53 9.20 11.61
C TYR A 38 13.73 8.53 10.26
N LEU A 39 14.94 8.05 10.00
CA LEU A 39 15.23 7.29 8.78
C LEU A 39 14.72 5.86 8.93
N CYS A 40 13.63 5.54 8.27
CA CYS A 40 13.05 4.20 8.30
C CYS A 40 13.81 3.26 7.35
N GLU A 41 13.96 2.01 7.75
CA GLU A 41 14.49 0.94 6.90
C GLU A 41 13.35 0.06 6.41
N VAL A 42 13.32 -0.24 5.13
CA VAL A 42 12.33 -1.11 4.50
C VAL A 42 12.98 -2.44 4.15
N GLY A 43 12.52 -3.53 4.76
CA GLY A 43 12.89 -4.90 4.37
C GLY A 43 12.17 -5.28 3.09
N THR A 44 12.74 -4.93 1.94
CA THR A 44 12.11 -5.10 0.63
C THR A 44 11.96 -6.57 0.26
N ASP A 45 12.93 -7.40 0.64
CA ASP A 45 12.90 -8.86 0.52
C ASP A 45 11.70 -9.48 1.24
N THR A 46 11.55 -9.19 2.53
CA THR A 46 10.46 -9.69 3.36
C THR A 46 9.11 -9.15 2.88
N ALA A 47 9.06 -7.91 2.41
CA ALA A 47 7.85 -7.35 1.80
C ALA A 47 7.45 -8.11 0.53
N LYS A 48 8.40 -8.39 -0.37
CA LYS A 48 8.18 -9.13 -1.62
C LYS A 48 7.73 -10.56 -1.35
N GLU A 49 8.36 -11.27 -0.42
CA GLU A 49 7.94 -12.62 0.00
C GLU A 49 6.47 -12.65 0.47
N ILE A 50 6.09 -11.72 1.35
CA ILE A 50 4.71 -11.64 1.86
C ILE A 50 3.72 -11.31 0.73
N LEU A 51 4.05 -10.34 -0.11
CA LEU A 51 3.18 -9.92 -1.21
C LEU A 51 2.99 -11.05 -2.22
N TYR A 52 4.07 -11.74 -2.59
CA TYR A 52 4.01 -12.87 -3.54
C TYR A 52 3.23 -14.05 -2.95
N ALA A 53 3.42 -14.36 -1.66
CA ALA A 53 2.65 -15.39 -0.99
C ALA A 53 1.14 -15.07 -0.99
N ARG A 54 0.77 -13.79 -0.82
CA ARG A 54 -0.63 -13.34 -0.88
C ARG A 54 -1.20 -13.36 -2.29
N MET A 55 -0.42 -12.96 -3.30
CA MET A 55 -0.86 -13.00 -4.70
C MET A 55 -1.01 -14.44 -5.22
N LYS A 56 -0.32 -15.40 -4.62
CA LYS A 56 -0.45 -16.83 -4.93
C LYS A 56 -1.66 -17.50 -4.26
N ALA A 57 -2.32 -16.83 -3.32
CA ALA A 57 -3.51 -17.38 -2.66
C ALA A 57 -4.64 -17.55 -3.67
N ASP A 58 -5.49 -18.56 -3.45
CA ASP A 58 -6.61 -18.83 -4.35
C ASP A 58 -7.59 -17.65 -4.37
N PRO A 59 -8.07 -17.26 -5.56
CA PRO A 59 -9.04 -16.18 -5.68
C PRO A 59 -10.33 -16.59 -4.98
N THR A 60 -10.92 -15.62 -4.28
CA THR A 60 -12.20 -15.77 -3.60
C THR A 60 -13.23 -14.87 -4.29
N PRO A 61 -14.54 -15.22 -4.19
CA PRO A 61 -15.60 -14.41 -4.78
C PRO A 61 -15.52 -12.93 -4.38
N ALA A 62 -15.94 -12.05 -5.30
CA ALA A 62 -15.81 -10.60 -5.12
C ALA A 62 -16.64 -10.06 -3.92
N ASP A 63 -17.66 -10.78 -3.49
CA ASP A 63 -18.53 -10.47 -2.37
C ASP A 63 -18.03 -11.02 -1.02
N GLU A 64 -17.03 -11.91 -1.03
CA GLU A 64 -16.49 -12.51 0.20
C GLU A 64 -15.24 -11.80 0.72
N ALA A 65 -15.24 -11.45 2.00
CA ALA A 65 -14.08 -10.84 2.65
C ALA A 65 -13.02 -11.89 2.98
N THR A 66 -11.91 -11.87 2.23
CA THR A 66 -10.80 -12.81 2.45
C THR A 66 -9.63 -12.13 3.12
N SER A 67 -9.21 -12.68 4.25
CA SER A 67 -8.05 -12.18 4.98
C SER A 67 -6.81 -12.21 4.11
N TYR A 68 -6.06 -11.10 4.12
CA TYR A 68 -4.79 -10.95 3.40
C TYR A 68 -4.86 -11.02 1.87
N ALA A 69 -6.07 -11.05 1.28
CA ALA A 69 -6.22 -10.97 -0.16
C ALA A 69 -5.80 -9.59 -0.69
N ILE A 70 -5.19 -9.60 -1.88
CA ILE A 70 -4.90 -8.38 -2.64
C ILE A 70 -5.89 -8.36 -3.81
N ARG A 71 -6.64 -7.27 -3.95
CA ARG A 71 -7.61 -7.10 -5.02
C ARG A 71 -7.17 -5.98 -5.94
N PHE A 72 -7.27 -6.23 -7.24
CA PHE A 72 -6.98 -5.26 -8.27
C PHE A 72 -8.29 -4.84 -8.94
N PRO A 73 -8.44 -3.57 -9.35
CA PRO A 73 -9.58 -3.14 -10.15
C PRO A 73 -9.67 -3.97 -11.44
N ASP A 74 -10.88 -4.40 -11.80
CA ASP A 74 -11.17 -5.03 -13.08
C ASP A 74 -11.49 -3.97 -14.14
N ASP A 75 -10.55 -3.05 -14.34
CA ASP A 75 -10.66 -1.95 -15.29
C ASP A 75 -9.30 -1.75 -15.96
N PRO A 76 -9.15 -2.07 -17.26
CA PRO A 76 -7.90 -1.92 -18.00
C PRO A 76 -7.33 -0.50 -18.07
N GLU A 77 -8.17 0.53 -17.87
CA GLU A 77 -7.71 1.93 -17.80
C GLU A 77 -7.03 2.24 -16.46
N ILE A 78 -7.37 1.50 -15.40
CA ILE A 78 -6.84 1.68 -14.05
C ILE A 78 -5.74 0.67 -13.72
N PHE A 79 -5.91 -0.59 -14.16
CA PHE A 79 -4.99 -1.69 -13.93
C PHE A 79 -4.80 -2.50 -15.21
N SER A 80 -3.71 -2.19 -15.90
CA SER A 80 -3.37 -2.80 -17.18
C SER A 80 -2.57 -4.10 -17.04
N GLN A 81 -2.53 -4.89 -18.12
CA GLN A 81 -1.64 -6.07 -18.19
C GLN A 81 -0.17 -5.71 -17.96
N THR A 82 0.26 -4.51 -18.35
CA THR A 82 1.64 -4.05 -18.14
C THR A 82 1.94 -3.91 -16.65
N GLU A 83 1.02 -3.34 -15.87
CA GLU A 83 1.19 -3.21 -14.41
C GLU A 83 1.15 -4.58 -13.73
N ALA A 84 0.25 -5.47 -14.17
CA ALA A 84 0.21 -6.84 -13.68
C ALA A 84 1.56 -7.56 -13.92
N GLN A 85 2.17 -7.41 -15.09
CA GLN A 85 3.50 -7.96 -15.39
C GLN A 85 4.60 -7.34 -14.53
N GLN A 86 4.54 -6.03 -14.27
CA GLN A 86 5.52 -5.35 -13.42
C GLN A 86 5.42 -5.78 -11.95
N LEU A 87 4.21 -6.07 -11.44
CA LEU A 87 3.99 -6.54 -10.08
C LEU A 87 4.64 -7.89 -9.78
N VAL A 88 4.80 -8.73 -10.80
CA VAL A 88 5.43 -10.05 -10.71
C VAL A 88 6.77 -10.11 -11.46
N ALA A 89 7.39 -8.96 -11.71
CA ALA A 89 8.60 -8.86 -12.54
C ALA A 89 9.87 -9.41 -11.87
N GLU A 90 9.87 -9.58 -10.56
CA GLU A 90 11.02 -10.10 -9.83
C GLU A 90 10.86 -11.58 -9.48
N GLU A 91 11.96 -12.32 -9.53
CA GLU A 91 12.01 -13.73 -9.15
C GLU A 91 13.11 -13.95 -8.12
N LEU A 92 12.90 -14.89 -7.20
CA LEU A 92 13.90 -15.26 -6.21
C LEU A 92 14.92 -16.21 -6.84
N VAL A 93 16.18 -15.77 -6.91
CA VAL A 93 17.28 -16.51 -7.56
C VAL A 93 18.38 -16.79 -6.55
N GLU A 94 18.93 -18.00 -6.59
CA GLU A 94 20.14 -18.37 -5.86
C GLU A 94 21.37 -17.76 -6.54
N LYS A 95 22.08 -16.89 -5.83
CA LYS A 95 23.30 -16.25 -6.32
C LYS A 95 24.44 -16.51 -5.36
N TRP A 96 25.59 -16.88 -5.92
CA TRP A 96 26.82 -17.04 -5.17
C TRP A 96 27.49 -15.68 -4.98
N GLU A 97 27.64 -15.26 -3.73
CA GLU A 97 28.31 -14.01 -3.39
C GLU A 97 29.33 -14.27 -2.27
N LYS A 98 30.61 -13.98 -2.53
CA LYS A 98 31.72 -14.15 -1.56
C LYS A 98 31.77 -15.56 -0.95
N GLY A 99 31.59 -16.59 -1.77
CA GLY A 99 31.66 -17.99 -1.35
C GLY A 99 30.47 -18.47 -0.51
N LYS A 100 29.39 -17.68 -0.41
CA LYS A 100 28.13 -18.08 0.24
C LYS A 100 27.00 -18.00 -0.78
N MET A 101 26.14 -19.01 -0.78
CA MET A 101 24.88 -18.98 -1.53
C MET A 101 23.91 -18.03 -0.82
N ARG A 102 23.30 -17.11 -1.58
CA ARG A 102 22.30 -16.15 -1.09
C ARG A 102 21.11 -16.15 -2.03
N LEU A 103 19.91 -16.02 -1.46
CA LEU A 103 18.70 -15.76 -2.21
C LEU A 103 18.59 -14.26 -2.47
N LEU A 104 18.47 -13.87 -3.73
CA LEU A 104 18.32 -12.47 -4.14
C LEU A 104 17.16 -12.35 -5.12
N TRP A 105 16.42 -11.26 -5.01
CA TRP A 105 15.39 -10.90 -5.97
C TRP A 105 16.02 -10.29 -7.22
N ASP A 106 15.75 -10.87 -8.39
CA ASP A 106 16.25 -10.42 -9.69
C ASP A 106 15.07 -10.08 -10.62
N ASN A 107 15.10 -8.88 -11.20
CA ASN A 107 14.07 -8.42 -12.14
C ASN A 107 14.31 -8.89 -13.58
N LYS A 108 15.43 -9.55 -13.87
CA LYS A 108 15.82 -10.02 -15.22
C LYS A 108 15.76 -8.91 -16.27
N LYS A 109 16.14 -7.68 -15.91
CA LYS A 109 16.08 -6.46 -16.75
C LYS A 109 14.66 -6.02 -17.15
N ARG A 110 13.63 -6.54 -16.47
CA ARG A 110 12.24 -6.06 -16.63
C ARG A 110 12.01 -4.81 -15.77
N ARG A 111 11.04 -4.02 -16.19
CA ARG A 111 10.45 -2.92 -15.39
C ARG A 111 9.72 -3.50 -14.19
N ASN A 112 9.88 -2.91 -13.01
CA ASN A 112 9.37 -3.40 -11.72
C ASN A 112 8.80 -2.27 -10.83
N GLU A 113 8.55 -1.09 -11.39
CA GLU A 113 8.13 0.10 -10.66
C GLU A 113 6.79 -0.11 -9.92
N ALA A 114 5.87 -0.89 -10.52
CA ALA A 114 4.62 -1.27 -9.87
C ALA A 114 4.85 -2.09 -8.59
N LEU A 115 5.78 -3.06 -8.63
CA LEU A 115 6.14 -3.87 -7.46
C LEU A 115 6.80 -3.00 -6.38
N ASP A 116 7.74 -2.13 -6.75
CA ASP A 116 8.40 -1.23 -5.79
C ASP A 116 7.40 -0.25 -5.15
N CYS A 117 6.42 0.25 -5.93
CA CYS A 117 5.33 1.07 -5.42
C CYS A 117 4.47 0.30 -4.41
N LEU A 118 4.08 -0.93 -4.75
CA LEU A 118 3.28 -1.79 -3.85
C LEU A 118 4.04 -2.13 -2.56
N VAL A 119 5.35 -2.38 -2.64
CA VAL A 119 6.23 -2.59 -1.48
C VAL A 119 6.22 -1.37 -0.57
N TYR A 120 6.34 -0.16 -1.12
CA TYR A 120 6.31 1.06 -0.32
C TYR A 120 4.93 1.37 0.24
N ALA A 121 3.85 1.11 -0.51
CA ALA A 121 2.49 1.22 -0.02
C ALA A 121 2.25 0.27 1.17
N TYR A 122 2.74 -0.97 1.05
CA TYR A 122 2.65 -1.94 2.13
C TYR A 122 3.50 -1.53 3.34
N ALA A 123 4.71 -1.00 3.13
CA ALA A 123 5.54 -0.46 4.20
C ALA A 123 4.85 0.72 4.92
N ALA A 124 4.23 1.64 4.16
CA ALA A 124 3.46 2.76 4.70
C ALA A 124 2.26 2.28 5.54
N LEU A 125 1.52 1.27 5.07
CA LEU A 125 0.45 0.64 5.84
C LEU A 125 0.99 0.05 7.15
N ARG A 126 2.09 -0.71 7.09
CA ARG A 126 2.68 -1.37 8.26
C ARG A 126 3.14 -0.38 9.32
N VAL A 127 3.81 0.72 8.94
CA VAL A 127 4.21 1.75 9.91
C VAL A 127 2.99 2.51 10.45
N SER A 128 1.95 2.73 9.63
CA SER A 128 0.70 3.35 10.05
C SER A 128 0.04 2.57 11.20
N VAL A 129 -0.07 1.26 11.04
CA VAL A 129 -0.60 0.35 12.07
C VAL A 129 0.32 0.32 13.30
N GLN A 130 1.63 0.13 13.11
CA GLN A 130 2.57 -0.03 14.23
C GLN A 130 2.73 1.23 15.09
N ARG A 131 2.79 2.41 14.46
CA ARG A 131 3.18 3.65 15.15
C ARG A 131 2.00 4.51 15.54
N TRP A 132 0.96 4.54 14.71
CA TRP A 132 -0.22 5.37 14.91
C TRP A 132 -1.47 4.57 15.26
N GLN A 133 -1.35 3.25 15.42
CA GLN A 133 -2.47 2.37 15.79
C GLN A 133 -3.64 2.52 14.83
N LEU A 134 -3.32 2.65 13.53
CA LEU A 134 -4.34 2.74 12.48
C LEU A 134 -5.25 1.52 12.56
N ASP A 135 -6.52 1.74 12.87
CA ASP A 135 -7.56 0.72 12.88
C ASP A 135 -8.21 0.62 11.49
N LEU A 136 -8.00 -0.53 10.85
CA LEU A 136 -8.50 -0.78 9.50
C LEU A 136 -10.01 -1.03 9.47
N ALA A 137 -10.60 -1.55 10.54
CA ALA A 137 -12.05 -1.78 10.62
C ALA A 137 -12.80 -0.45 10.75
N VAL A 138 -12.30 0.44 11.62
CA VAL A 138 -12.83 1.80 11.75
C VAL A 138 -12.68 2.58 10.44
N LEU A 139 -11.51 2.49 9.80
CA LEU A 139 -11.27 3.16 8.52
C LEU A 139 -12.19 2.63 7.41
N ALA A 140 -12.39 1.31 7.32
CA ALA A 140 -13.28 0.71 6.33
C ALA A 140 -14.73 1.18 6.52
N LYS A 141 -15.24 1.16 7.75
CA LYS A 141 -16.58 1.67 8.06
C LYS A 141 -16.74 3.14 7.68
N SER A 142 -15.75 3.98 7.97
CA SER A 142 -15.79 5.40 7.61
C SER A 142 -15.86 5.64 6.09
N ARG A 143 -15.22 4.77 5.29
CA ARG A 143 -15.23 4.82 3.82
C ARG A 143 -16.59 4.44 3.25
N GLU A 144 -17.24 3.42 3.82
CA GLU A 144 -18.60 3.02 3.45
C GLU A 144 -19.63 4.11 3.77
N GLU A 145 -19.47 4.78 4.91
CA GLU A 145 -20.30 5.94 5.26
C GLU A 145 -20.07 7.13 4.31
N GLU A 146 -18.86 7.32 3.79
CA GLU A 146 -18.59 8.37 2.79
C GLU A 146 -19.19 8.05 1.43
N THR A 147 -19.14 6.80 0.96
CA THR A 147 -19.72 6.40 -0.32
C THR A 147 -21.25 6.37 -0.30
N THR A 148 -21.86 6.13 0.87
CA THR A 148 -23.32 6.13 1.04
C THR A 148 -23.90 7.52 1.33
N ARG A 149 -23.07 8.53 1.61
CA ARG A 149 -23.54 9.91 1.78
C ARG A 149 -24.11 10.42 0.45
N PRO A 150 -25.38 10.85 0.43
CA PRO A 150 -25.96 11.43 -0.77
C PRO A 150 -25.17 12.66 -1.18
N THR A 151 -24.92 12.78 -2.48
CA THR A 151 -24.23 13.95 -3.04
C THR A 151 -25.03 15.22 -2.75
N LEU A 152 -24.36 16.37 -2.73
CA LEU A 152 -25.03 17.67 -2.54
C LEU A 152 -26.18 17.89 -3.54
N LYS A 153 -26.05 17.33 -4.76
CA LYS A 153 -27.07 17.38 -5.80
C LYS A 153 -28.29 16.53 -5.46
N GLU A 154 -28.09 15.33 -4.91
CA GLU A 154 -29.17 14.45 -4.46
C GLU A 154 -29.87 14.96 -3.19
N LEU A 155 -29.11 15.57 -2.27
CA LEU A 155 -29.65 16.26 -1.11
C LEU A 155 -30.50 17.47 -1.54
N ALA A 156 -30.01 18.28 -2.47
CA ALA A 156 -30.76 19.41 -3.02
C ALA A 156 -32.05 18.94 -3.72
N ALA A 157 -32.00 17.86 -4.50
CA ALA A 157 -33.17 17.28 -5.14
C ALA A 157 -34.20 16.79 -4.10
N LYS A 158 -33.76 16.07 -3.05
CA LYS A 158 -34.64 15.61 -1.96
C LYS A 158 -35.28 16.76 -1.18
N LEU A 159 -34.57 17.88 -1.00
CA LEU A 159 -35.09 19.07 -0.31
C LEU A 159 -36.00 19.93 -1.20
N SER A 160 -35.85 19.86 -2.52
CA SER A 160 -36.71 20.59 -3.48
C SER A 160 -38.09 19.96 -3.70
N GLY A 161 -38.31 18.73 -3.21
CA GLY A 161 -39.55 17.96 -3.39
C GLY A 161 -40.71 18.36 -2.47
N GLY A 162 -41.06 19.64 -2.44
CA GLY A 162 -42.12 20.16 -1.55
C GLY A 162 -42.78 21.44 -2.02
N VAL A 163 -43.15 21.54 -3.31
CA VAL A 163 -44.15 22.53 -3.75
C VAL A 163 -45.39 21.77 -4.22
N ASN A 164 -46.28 21.48 -3.27
CA ASN A 164 -47.65 21.04 -3.54
C ASN A 164 -48.38 22.16 -4.29
N GLY A 165 -48.31 22.13 -5.61
CA GLY A 165 -49.18 22.92 -6.48
C GLY A 165 -50.50 22.17 -6.70
N TYR A 166 -51.45 22.32 -5.77
CA TYR A 166 -52.86 22.12 -6.10
C TYR A 166 -53.21 23.09 -7.25
N SER A 167 -53.54 22.58 -8.42
CA SER A 167 -54.29 23.35 -9.41
C SER A 167 -55.66 22.69 -9.59
N ARG A 168 -56.68 23.51 -9.29
CA ARG A 168 -58.09 23.28 -9.63
C ARG A 168 -58.29 23.23 -11.14
#